data_AF-U2H7S8-F1
#
_entry.id   AF-U2H7S8-F1
#
_cell.length_a   1.000
_cell.length_b   1.000
_cell.length_c   1.000
_cell.angle_alpha   90.00
_cell.angle_beta   90.00
_cell.angle_gamma   90.00
#
_symmetry.space_group_name_H-M   'P 1'
#
loop_
_entity.id
_entity.type
_entity.pdbx_description
1 polymer ?
#
loop_
_entity_poly.entity_id
_entity_poly.type
_entity_poly.pdbx_seq_one_letter_code
_entity_poly.pdbx_strand_id
1 'polypeptide(L)' 'MDVQQIFTYLFGIIVVLVPLFALYKCMVNVHVKNRNKMLWMLGIIIIPVFGGLVYLFMNEVKVD' A
#
# COMPACT_ATOMS: atom_id res chain seq x y z
N MET A 1 3.89 15.26 19.18
CA MET A 1 3.63 14.61 17.89
C MET A 1 2.14 14.34 17.87
N ASP A 2 1.41 14.96 16.95
CA ASP A 2 -0.04 14.82 16.93
C ASP A 2 -0.44 13.39 16.56
N VAL A 3 -1.57 12.94 17.09
CA VAL A 3 -2.13 11.60 16.80
C VAL A 3 -2.24 11.38 15.29
N GLN A 4 -2.61 12.42 14.53
CA GLN A 4 -2.67 12.40 13.08
C GLN A 4 -1.31 12.16 12.41
N GLN A 5 -0.22 12.75 12.93
CA GLN A 5 1.13 12.51 12.43
C GLN A 5 1.56 11.06 12.68
N ILE A 6 1.25 10.51 13.87
CA ILE A 6 1.56 9.11 14.21
C ILE A 6 0.86 8.16 13.23
N PHE A 7 -0.43 8.37 12.96
CA PHE A 7 -1.16 7.57 11.98
C PHE A 7 -0.59 7.69 10.57
N THR A 8 -0.18 8.90 10.17
CA THR A 8 0.43 9.14 8.85
C THR A 8 1.75 8.39 8.70
N TYR A 9 2.62 8.42 9.72
CA TYR A 9 3.88 7.69 9.69
C TYR A 9 3.67 6.17 9.70
N LEU A 10 2.76 5.66 10.53
CA LEU A 10 2.43 4.23 10.55
C LEU A 10 1.89 3.76 9.21
N PHE A 11 0.98 4.52 8.61
CA PHE A 11 0.44 4.20 7.29
C PHE A 11 1.54 4.26 6.21
N GLY A 12 2.39 5.29 6.23
CA GLY A 12 3.53 5.41 5.32
C GLY A 12 4.50 4.22 5.41
N ILE A 13 4.81 3.76 6.63
CA ILE A 13 5.66 2.59 6.85
C ILE A 13 5.02 1.34 6.24
N ILE A 14 3.71 1.12 6.44
CA ILE A 14 2.99 -0.03 5.87
C ILE A 14 2.99 0.03 4.34
N VAL A 15 2.74 1.22 3.77
CA VAL A 15 2.74 1.46 2.32
C VAL A 15 4.11 1.15 1.70
N VAL A 16 5.22 1.31 2.44
CA VAL A 16 6.56 0.98 1.94
C VAL A 16 6.94 -0.48 2.20
N LEU A 17 6.65 -1.01 3.40
CA LEU A 17 7.05 -2.36 3.79
C LEU A 17 6.28 -3.46 3.06
N VAL A 18 4.98 -3.27 2.81
CA VAL A 18 4.16 -4.29 2.15
C VAL A 18 4.62 -4.56 0.71
N PRO A 19 4.87 -3.54 -0.13
CA PRO A 19 5.46 -3.74 -1.46
C PRO A 19 6.84 -4.37 -1.44
N LEU A 20 7.72 -3.95 -0.52
CA LEU A 20 9.05 -4.54 -0.39
C LEU A 20 8.98 -6.03 -0.03
N PHE A 21 8.10 -6.39 0.91
CA PHE A 21 7.90 -7.79 1.29
C PHE A 21 7.31 -8.61 0.15
N ALA A 22 6.35 -8.05 -0.57
CA ALA A 22 5.74 -8.68 -1.73
C ALA A 22 6.76 -8.90 -2.87
N LEU A 23 7.60 -7.90 -3.16
CA LEU A 23 8.70 -8.01 -4.12
C LEU A 23 9.72 -9.07 -3.68
N TYR A 24 10.12 -9.09 -2.41
CA TYR A 24 10.99 -10.12 -1.86
C TYR A 24 10.39 -11.53 -2.07
N LYS A 25 9.12 -11.73 -1.70
CA LYS A 25 8.43 -13.01 -1.90
C LYS A 25 8.29 -13.40 -3.37
N CYS A 26 8.12 -12.45 -4.29
CA CYS A 26 7.93 -12.75 -5.71
C CYS A 26 9.24 -12.99 -6.46
N MET A 27 10.29 -12.21 -6.16
CA MET A 27 11.58 -12.26 -6.85
C MET A 27 12.53 -13.27 -6.24
N VAL A 28 12.61 -13.34 -4.91
CA VAL A 28 13.63 -14.14 -4.21
C VAL A 28 13.14 -15.56 -3.95
N ASN A 29 11.84 -15.74 -3.70
CA ASN A 29 11.30 -17.08 -3.44
C ASN A 29 10.84 -17.77 -4.73
N VAL A 30 11.74 -18.59 -5.30
CA VAL A 30 11.54 -19.37 -6.53
C VAL A 30 10.39 -20.37 -6.39
N HIS A 31 10.03 -20.79 -5.16
CA HIS A 31 8.96 -21.76 -4.91
C HIS A 31 7.54 -21.17 -4.93
N VAL A 32 7.40 -19.86 -5.12
CA VAL A 32 6.07 -19.22 -5.17
C VAL A 32 5.45 -19.45 -6.54
N LYS A 33 4.32 -20.18 -6.58
CA LYS A 33 3.50 -20.36 -7.79
C LYS A 33 3.17 -19.01 -8.44
N ASN A 34 3.18 -18.95 -9.77
CA ASN A 34 2.87 -17.74 -10.55
C ASN A 34 1.54 -17.06 -10.13
N ARG A 35 0.52 -17.84 -9.78
CA ARG A 35 -0.76 -17.32 -9.28
C ARG A 35 -0.60 -16.49 -8.00
N ASN A 36 0.25 -16.94 -7.06
CA ASN A 36 0.49 -16.20 -5.83
C ASN A 36 1.33 -14.96 -6.10
N LYS A 37 2.28 -14.99 -7.05
CA LYS A 37 3.03 -13.80 -7.47
C LYS A 37 2.10 -12.71 -8.01
N MET A 38 1.12 -13.11 -8.83
CA MET A 38 0.11 -12.20 -9.37
C MET A 38 -0.76 -11.57 -8.27
N LEU A 39 -1.20 -12.36 -7.28
CA LEU A 39 -1.96 -11.84 -6.14
C LEU A 39 -1.15 -10.84 -5.29
N TRP A 40 0.13 -11.14 -5.04
CA TRP A 40 1.02 -10.22 -4.35
C TRP A 40 1.19 -8.92 -5.13
N MET A 41 1.45 -8.98 -6.44
CA MET A 41 1.56 -7.80 -7.32
C MET A 41 0.28 -6.96 -7.34
N LEU A 42 -0.91 -7.60 -7.39
CA LEU A 42 -2.19 -6.90 -7.31
C LEU A 42 -2.38 -6.21 -5.95
N GLY A 43 -2.01 -6.88 -4.86
CA GLY A 43 -2.05 -6.31 -3.52
C GLY A 43 -1.17 -5.06 -3.37
N ILE A 44 -0.01 -5.03 -4.04
CA ILE A 44 0.87 -3.84 -4.06
C ILE A 44 0.17 -2.63 -4.65
N ILE A 45 -0.64 -2.81 -5.70
CA ILE A 45 -1.29 -1.71 -6.42
C ILE A 45 -2.54 -1.22 -5.68
N ILE A 46 -3.29 -2.13 -5.06
CA ILE A 46 -4.56 -1.80 -4.38
C ILE A 46 -4.34 -0.82 -3.23
N ILE A 47 -3.26 -0.96 -2.46
CA ILE A 47 -3.00 -0.12 -1.27
C ILE A 47 -2.81 1.38 -1.62
N PRO A 48 -1.88 1.77 -2.52
CA PRO A 48 -1.70 3.17 -2.91
C PRO A 48 -2.90 3.71 -3.70
N VAL A 49 -3.58 2.89 -4.51
CA VAL A 49 -4.80 3.30 -5.20
C VAL A 49 -5.91 3.62 -4.20
N PHE A 50 -6.13 2.77 -3.20
CA PHE A 50 -7.14 3.00 -2.16
C PHE A 50 -6.78 4.22 -1.30
N GLY A 51 -5.52 4.37 -0.90
CA GLY A 51 -5.04 5.55 -0.18
C GLY A 51 -5.22 6.84 -0.99
N GLY A 52 -4.91 6.82 -2.29
CA GLY A 52 -5.10 7.94 -3.20
C GLY A 52 -6.58 8.28 -3.41
N LEU A 53 -7.46 7.28 -3.54
CA LEU A 53 -8.90 7.49 -3.63
C LEU A 53 -9.46 8.10 -2.35
N VAL A 54 -9.10 7.58 -1.17
CA VAL A 54 -9.51 8.16 0.12
C VAL A 54 -9.04 9.61 0.24
N TYR A 55 -7.79 9.90 -0.15
CA TYR A 55 -7.27 11.26 -0.17
C TYR A 55 -8.08 12.18 -1.10
N LEU A 56 -8.37 11.73 -2.33
CA LEU A 56 -9.20 12.47 -3.28
C LEU A 56 -10.60 12.72 -2.71
N PHE A 57 -11.29 11.71 -2.19
CA PHE A 57 -12.61 11.89 -1.57
C PHE A 57 -12.59 12.82 -0.36
N MET A 58 -11.53 12.80 0.45
CA MET A 58 -11.41 13.71 1.60
C MET A 58 -11.11 15.17 1.20
N ASN A 59 -10.42 15.37 0.08
CA ASN A 59 -10.05 16.72 -0.40
C ASN A 59 -11.07 17.31 -1.39
N GLU A 60 -11.78 16.50 -2.17
CA GLU A 60 -12.88 16.97 -3.05
C GLU A 60 -14.11 17.44 -2.24
N VAL A 61 -14.21 17.06 -0.96
CA VAL A 61 -15.22 17.60 -0.03
C VAL A 61 -14.87 19.01 0.48
N LYS A 62 -13.66 19.52 0.20
CA LYS A 62 -13.27 20.92 0.46
C LYS A 62 -13.37 21.76 -0.82
N VAL A 63 -14.58 21.86 -1.36
CA VAL A 63 -14.95 22.96 -2.25
C VAL A 63 -15.97 23.78 -1.48
N ASP A 64 -15.48 24.61 -0.56
CA ASP A 64 -16.07 25.87 -0.05
C ASP A 64 -15.13 26.48 1.02
#